data_AF-A0A101AAW6-F1
#
_entry.id   AF-A0A101AAW6-F1
#
_cell.length_a   1.000
_cell.length_b   1.000
_cell.length_c   1.000
_cell.angle_alpha   90.00
_cell.angle_beta   90.00
_cell.angle_gamma   90.00
#
_symmetry.space_group_name_H-M   'P 1'
#
loop_
_entity.id
_entity.type
_entity.pdbx_description
1 polymer ?
#
loop_
_entity_poly.entity_id
_entity_poly.type
_entity_poly.pdbx_seq_one_letter_code
_entity_poly.pdbx_strand_id
1 'polypeptide(L)'
;MSRANNSAPVSGAKAEVTVTDEHIAAQEDHEAHIQVVSGAPTDEEMAALMAVLAAASSAPSEPREQEENLWGHPVDRLRYTPFSWQRVTLVERAHMRRR
;
A
#
# COMPACT_ATOMS: atom_id res chain seq x y z
N MET A 1 2.16 43.80 -21.96
CA MET A 1 3.39 44.19 -21.25
C MET A 1 3.06 44.40 -19.79
N SER A 2 3.35 43.42 -18.93
CA SER A 2 3.32 43.56 -17.46
C SER A 2 4.38 42.66 -16.84
N ARG A 3 5.12 43.26 -15.92
CA ARG A 3 6.37 42.85 -15.28
C ARG A 3 6.14 41.84 -14.14
N ALA A 4 7.25 41.21 -13.76
CA ALA A 4 7.61 40.68 -12.43
C ALA A 4 7.30 39.20 -12.15
N ASN A 5 8.30 38.35 -12.37
CA ASN A 5 8.63 37.35 -11.37
C ASN A 5 10.13 37.48 -11.06
N ASN A 6 10.44 37.81 -9.80
CA ASN A 6 11.76 38.18 -9.34
C ASN A 6 12.57 36.93 -8.98
N SER A 7 13.80 36.85 -9.46
CA SER A 7 14.75 35.78 -9.16
C SER A 7 15.08 35.74 -7.66
N ALA A 8 14.98 34.55 -7.06
CA ALA A 8 15.37 34.27 -5.68
C ALA A 8 16.88 34.45 -5.46
N PRO A 9 17.31 34.96 -4.29
CA PRO A 9 18.65 34.67 -3.78
C PRO A 9 18.60 33.40 -2.92
N VAL A 10 19.23 32.32 -3.39
CA VAL A 10 19.57 31.16 -2.57
C VAL A 10 20.68 31.58 -1.63
N SER A 11 20.37 31.69 -0.33
CA SER A 11 21.38 31.82 0.72
C SER A 11 21.18 30.68 1.71
N GLY A 12 22.23 29.86 1.83
CA GLY A 12 22.25 28.68 2.65
C GLY A 12 22.09 29.00 4.13
N ALA A 13 21.15 28.31 4.76
CA ALA A 13 21.11 28.13 6.19
C ALA A 13 21.22 26.62 6.45
N LYS A 14 22.24 26.27 7.23
CA LYS A 14 22.59 24.95 7.72
C LYS A 14 21.37 24.35 8.43
N ALA A 15 20.67 23.44 7.76
CA ALA A 15 19.62 22.65 8.39
C ALA A 15 20.30 21.59 9.27
N GLU A 16 20.34 21.86 10.56
CA GLU A 16 20.42 20.84 11.60
C GLU A 16 19.22 19.93 11.40
N VAL A 17 19.47 18.70 10.94
CA VAL A 17 18.43 17.68 10.78
C VAL A 17 18.11 17.15 12.17
N THR A 18 17.24 17.88 12.87
CA THR A 18 16.40 17.26 13.89
C THR A 18 15.54 16.26 13.13
N VAL A 19 15.83 14.96 13.31
CA VAL A 19 14.93 13.89 12.90
C VAL A 19 13.70 14.06 13.78
N THR A 20 12.74 14.87 13.34
CA THR A 20 11.41 14.90 13.91
C THR A 20 10.77 13.57 13.56
N ASP A 21 10.48 12.82 14.61
CA ASP A 21 9.85 11.51 14.60
C ASP A 21 8.38 11.68 14.17
N GLU A 22 8.13 12.06 12.91
CA GLU A 22 6.80 12.36 12.37
C GLU A 22 6.10 11.12 11.77
N HIS A 23 6.50 9.91 12.19
CA HIS A 23 5.89 8.65 11.74
C HIS A 23 5.00 7.96 12.79
N ILE A 24 4.59 8.63 13.87
CA ILE A 24 3.48 8.14 14.72
C ILE A 24 2.17 8.77 14.23
N ALA A 25 1.79 8.49 12.99
CA ALA A 25 0.48 8.84 12.48
C ALA A 25 -0.55 7.85 13.04
N ALA A 26 -1.27 8.28 14.09
CA ALA A 26 -2.49 7.66 14.63
C ALA A 26 -2.43 6.13 14.73
N GLN A 27 -1.60 5.64 15.66
CA GLN A 27 -1.69 4.26 16.11
C GLN A 27 -3.02 4.14 16.86
N GLU A 28 -4.03 3.53 16.25
CA GLU A 28 -5.15 3.03 17.04
C GLU A 28 -4.53 2.14 18.13
N ASP A 29 -4.77 2.49 19.40
CA ASP A 29 -4.24 1.77 20.55
C ASP A 29 -4.88 0.37 20.60
N HIS A 30 -4.43 -0.52 19.72
CA HIS A 30 -4.80 -1.92 19.75
C HIS A 30 -4.25 -2.49 21.05
N GLU A 31 -5.13 -3.15 21.80
CA GLU A 31 -4.73 -3.84 23.02
C GLU A 31 -3.53 -4.76 22.73
N ALA A 32 -2.52 -4.71 23.59
CA ALA A 32 -1.33 -5.54 23.42
C ALA A 32 -1.73 -7.02 23.45
N HIS A 33 -1.62 -7.70 22.31
CA HIS A 33 -2.05 -9.09 22.15
C HIS A 33 -1.11 -10.09 22.85
N ILE A 34 0.10 -9.65 23.22
CA ILE A 34 1.11 -10.46 23.90
C ILE A 34 1.55 -9.69 25.15
N GLN A 35 1.48 -10.35 26.32
CA GLN A 35 1.79 -9.75 27.61
C GLN A 35 2.80 -10.60 28.39
N VAL A 36 3.75 -9.93 29.05
CA VAL A 36 4.69 -10.58 29.97
C VAL A 36 4.01 -10.71 31.33
N VAL A 37 3.64 -11.94 31.70
CA VAL A 37 2.94 -12.21 32.97
C VAL A 37 3.91 -12.24 34.16
N SER A 38 5.18 -12.61 33.92
CA SER A 38 6.19 -12.75 34.96
C SER A 38 7.60 -12.50 34.42
N GLY A 39 8.47 -11.94 35.27
CA GLY A 39 9.85 -11.58 34.94
C GLY A 39 10.02 -10.10 34.56
N ALA A 40 11.27 -9.67 34.44
CA ALA A 40 11.65 -8.34 33.97
C ALA A 40 12.65 -8.50 32.82
N PRO A 41 12.17 -8.88 31.61
CA PRO A 41 13.05 -9.06 30.46
C PRO A 41 13.70 -7.73 30.10
N THR A 42 14.93 -7.79 29.59
CA THR A 42 15.60 -6.60 29.08
C THR A 42 15.06 -6.23 27.70
N ASP A 43 15.27 -4.98 27.30
CA ASP A 43 14.85 -4.49 25.98
C ASP A 43 15.52 -5.30 24.84
N GLU A 44 16.75 -5.78 25.06
CA GLU A 44 17.48 -6.64 24.12
C GLU A 44 16.80 -8.00 23.92
N GLU A 45 16.32 -8.62 25.00
CA GLU A 45 15.61 -9.90 24.95
C GLU A 45 14.26 -9.75 24.25
N MET A 46 13.56 -8.65 24.50
CA MET A 46 12.29 -8.35 23.82
C MET A 46 12.49 -8.12 22.32
N ALA A 47 13.54 -7.39 21.93
CA ALA A 47 13.89 -7.19 20.53
C ALA A 47 14.25 -8.50 19.84
N ALA A 48 15.01 -9.37 20.51
CA ALA A 48 15.35 -10.70 19.99
C ALA A 48 14.10 -11.56 19.78
N LEU A 49 13.16 -11.55 20.73
CA LEU A 49 11.88 -12.26 20.60
C LEU A 49 11.07 -11.75 19.40
N MET A 50 10.93 -10.42 19.28
CA MET A 50 10.19 -9.81 18.17
C MET A 50 10.81 -10.12 16.82
N ALA A 51 12.15 -10.13 16.72
CA ALA A 51 12.85 -10.49 15.50
C ALA A 51 12.55 -11.94 15.06
N VAL A 52 12.53 -12.88 16.01
CA VAL A 52 12.19 -14.28 15.73
C VAL A 52 10.73 -14.43 15.33
N LEU A 53 9.81 -13.75 16.03
CA LEU A 53 8.38 -13.80 15.72
C LEU A 53 8.10 -13.20 14.33
N ALA A 54 8.70 -12.05 14.02
CA ALA A 54 8.61 -11.42 12.72
C ALA A 54 9.14 -12.36 11.63
N ALA A 55 10.32 -12.95 11.82
CA ALA A 55 10.89 -13.90 10.87
C ALA A 55 10.01 -15.14 10.66
N ALA A 56 9.45 -15.70 11.72
CA ALA A 56 8.54 -16.85 11.64
C ALA A 56 7.21 -16.51 10.94
N SER A 57 6.68 -15.30 11.16
CA SER A 57 5.46 -14.81 10.51
C SER A 57 5.66 -14.35 9.06
N SER A 58 6.90 -14.07 8.65
CA SER A 58 7.25 -13.52 7.33
C SER A 58 7.18 -14.55 6.20
N ALA A 59 6.71 -15.77 6.47
CA ALA A 59 6.48 -16.75 5.42
C ALA A 59 5.50 -16.12 4.40
N PRO A 60 5.93 -15.88 3.14
CA PRO A 60 5.01 -15.38 2.13
C PRO A 60 3.91 -16.42 2.01
N SER A 61 2.66 -16.00 2.18
CA SER A 61 1.54 -16.87 1.87
C SER A 61 1.75 -17.39 0.45
N GLU A 62 1.54 -18.69 0.23
CA GLU A 62 1.48 -19.29 -1.11
C GLU A 62 0.77 -18.30 -2.03
N PRO A 63 1.34 -17.93 -3.19
CA PRO A 63 0.70 -16.99 -4.09
C PRO A 63 -0.71 -17.49 -4.35
N ARG A 64 -1.69 -16.86 -3.70
CA ARG A 64 -3.09 -17.23 -3.84
C ARG A 64 -3.43 -17.08 -5.31
N GLU A 65 -4.21 -18.01 -5.83
CA GLU A 65 -4.80 -17.83 -7.15
C GLU A 65 -5.42 -16.44 -7.17
N GLN A 66 -4.95 -15.61 -8.10
CA GLN A 66 -5.43 -14.24 -8.20
C GLN A 66 -6.94 -14.32 -8.46
N GLU A 67 -7.74 -13.74 -7.56
CA GLU A 67 -9.17 -13.65 -7.77
C GLU A 67 -9.42 -13.04 -9.15
N GLU A 68 -10.24 -13.70 -9.96
CA GLU A 68 -10.56 -13.24 -11.31
C GLU A 68 -11.23 -11.86 -11.21
N ASN A 69 -10.46 -10.81 -11.48
CA ASN A 69 -10.99 -9.46 -11.49
C ASN A 69 -11.76 -9.25 -12.80
N LEU A 70 -13.07 -9.43 -12.73
CA LEU A 70 -13.97 -9.16 -13.85
C LEU A 70 -14.22 -7.66 -14.06
N TRP A 71 -13.70 -6.78 -13.19
CA TRP A 71 -13.86 -5.35 -13.30
C TRP A 71 -12.66 -4.71 -14.02
N GLY A 72 -12.94 -3.83 -14.97
CA GLY A 72 -11.91 -3.08 -15.68
C GLY A 72 -11.34 -3.79 -16.91
N HIS A 73 -12.06 -4.79 -17.45
CA HIS A 73 -11.72 -5.36 -18.74
C HIS A 73 -11.73 -4.26 -19.81
N PRO A 74 -10.77 -4.23 -20.76
CA PRO A 74 -10.69 -3.17 -21.77
C PRO A 74 -11.97 -3.03 -22.61
N VAL A 75 -12.75 -4.11 -22.72
CA VAL A 75 -14.06 -4.12 -23.40
C VAL A 75 -15.08 -3.20 -22.74
N ASP A 76 -15.03 -3.03 -21.42
CA ASP A 76 -15.98 -2.18 -20.70
C ASP A 76 -15.73 -0.69 -20.93
N ARG A 77 -14.52 -0.35 -21.37
CA ARG A 77 -14.12 1.03 -21.72
C ARG A 77 -14.55 1.43 -23.14
N LEU A 78 -15.00 0.48 -23.96
CA LEU A 78 -15.38 0.75 -25.35
C LEU A 78 -16.73 1.47 -25.41
N ARG A 79 -16.76 2.65 -26.03
CA ARG A 79 -17.97 3.46 -26.21
C ARG A 79 -18.78 3.03 -27.44
N TYR A 80 -19.11 1.74 -27.52
CA TYR A 80 -20.06 1.26 -28.51
C TYR A 80 -21.50 1.49 -28.03
N THR A 81 -22.40 1.69 -28.99
CA THR A 81 -23.84 1.66 -28.74
C THR A 81 -24.23 0.32 -28.09
N PRO A 82 -25.22 0.30 -27.19
CA PRO A 82 -25.56 -0.88 -26.40
C PRO A 82 -26.02 -2.08 -27.25
N PHE A 83 -26.54 -1.83 -28.45
CA PHE A 83 -26.99 -2.83 -29.43
C PHE A 83 -25.95 -3.15 -30.51
N SER A 84 -24.70 -2.68 -30.37
CA SER A 84 -23.62 -3.04 -31.27
C SER A 84 -23.25 -4.52 -31.11
N TRP A 85 -23.35 -5.28 -32.19
CA TRP A 85 -22.95 -6.68 -32.21
C TRP A 85 -21.45 -6.88 -31.88
N GLN A 86 -20.61 -5.90 -32.21
CA GLN A 86 -19.19 -5.92 -31.80
C GLN A 86 -19.04 -5.88 -30.28
N ARG A 87 -19.84 -5.06 -29.59
CA ARG A 87 -19.83 -4.98 -28.12
C ARG A 87 -20.33 -6.27 -27.48
N VAL A 88 -21.46 -6.80 -27.96
CA VAL A 88 -22.05 -8.04 -27.45
C VAL A 88 -21.05 -9.20 -27.53
N THR A 89 -20.41 -9.37 -28.70
CA THR A 89 -19.46 -10.46 -28.92
C THR A 89 -18.20 -10.32 -28.07
N LEU A 90 -17.68 -9.10 -27.91
CA LEU A 90 -16.48 -8.86 -27.10
C LEU A 90 -16.75 -9.06 -25.61
N VAL A 91 -17.91 -8.62 -25.10
CA VAL A 91 -18.31 -8.82 -23.70
C VAL A 91 -18.48 -10.30 -23.41
N GLU A 92 -19.17 -11.03 -24.29
CA GLU A 92 -19.39 -12.47 -24.15
C GLU A 92 -18.06 -13.24 -24.13
N ARG A 93 -17.13 -12.94 -25.04
CA ARG A 93 -15.81 -13.59 -25.04
C ARG A 93 -14.94 -13.22 -23.85
N ALA A 94 -15.02 -11.99 -23.36
CA ALA A 94 -14.21 -11.51 -22.24
C ALA A 94 -14.69 -12.06 -20.89
N HIS A 95 -16.02 -12.14 -20.70
CA HIS A 95 -16.61 -12.49 -19.41
C HIS A 95 -17.11 -13.93 -19.33
N MET A 96 -17.51 -14.55 -20.44
CA MET A 96 -18.12 -15.89 -20.44
C MET A 96 -17.14 -17.02 -20.82
N ARG A 97 -15.99 -16.74 -21.45
CA ARG A 97 -14.92 -17.73 -21.59
C ARG A 97 -14.14 -17.81 -20.27
N ARG A 98 -14.69 -18.53 -19.30
CA ARG A 98 -13.91 -19.01 -18.15
C ARG A 98 -12.92 -20.09 -18.61
N ARG A 99 -11.75 -20.12 -17.99
CA ARG A 99 -10.73 -21.18 -18.13
C ARG A 99 -11.02 -22.34 -17.20
#